data_AF-A0A168R9Y1-F1
#
_entry.id   AF-A0A168R9Y1-F1
#
_cell.length_a   1.000
_cell.length_b   1.000
_cell.length_c   1.000
_cell.angle_alpha   90.00
_cell.angle_beta   90.00
_cell.angle_gamma   90.00
#
_symmetry.space_group_name_H-M   'P 1'
#
loop_
_entity.id
_entity.type
_entity.pdbx_description
1 polymer ?
#
loop_
_entity_poly.entity_id
_entity_poly.type
_entity_poly.pdbx_seq_one_letter_code
_entity_poly.pdbx_strand_id
1 'polypeptide(L)'
;MLKINLTTIINSMLLMWILWNILKSNGAIALFWNHPFPNRQDDITNIVNRSIYNKYRTSDKEMREFNESDCQKRINGLERFGFKDITSKLYHRKRTLTSNEYISLLNMYSDYRALPVEVKNNFEIDIKNAIDEVGGKINIYDTIDLYLARKRQILNLQRRSYNGIMGCI
;
A
#
# COMPACT_ATOMS: atom_id res chain seq x y z
N MET A 1 9.12 -8.34 -2.86
CA MET A 1 7.64 -8.31 -2.80
C MET A 1 7.11 -7.22 -3.71
N LEU A 2 6.03 -7.52 -4.43
CA LEU A 2 5.37 -6.70 -5.46
C LEU A 2 5.34 -5.21 -5.12
N LYS A 3 6.15 -4.42 -5.81
CA LYS A 3 5.84 -3.00 -5.98
C LYS A 3 4.59 -2.98 -6.85
N ILE A 4 3.50 -2.45 -6.31
CA ILE A 4 2.46 -1.81 -7.12
C ILE A 4 3.20 -0.82 -8.03
N ASN A 5 3.45 -1.19 -9.28
CA ASN A 5 4.25 -0.38 -10.22
C ASN A 5 3.50 -0.09 -11.51
N LEU A 6 2.19 0.09 -11.39
CA LEU A 6 1.41 0.87 -12.33
C LEU A 6 0.82 2.02 -11.51
N THR A 7 1.15 3.26 -11.86
CA THR A 7 0.44 4.51 -11.46
C THR A 7 0.66 5.16 -10.07
N THR A 8 1.85 5.15 -9.45
CA THR A 8 1.98 5.74 -8.08
C THR A 8 1.96 7.28 -8.00
N ILE A 9 2.43 8.01 -9.03
CA ILE A 9 2.52 9.48 -8.96
C ILE A 9 1.28 10.15 -9.58
N ILE A 10 0.79 9.68 -10.73
CA ILE A 10 -0.41 10.22 -11.37
C ILE A 10 -1.68 9.83 -10.57
N ASN A 11 -1.77 8.62 -10.00
CA ASN A 11 -2.96 8.24 -9.21
C ASN A 11 -3.01 8.89 -7.83
N SER A 12 -1.89 9.19 -7.18
CA SER A 12 -1.97 9.75 -5.82
C SER A 12 -2.53 11.18 -5.82
N MET A 13 -2.12 12.01 -6.78
CA MET A 13 -2.67 13.36 -6.94
C MET A 13 -4.13 13.34 -7.41
N LEU A 14 -4.45 12.54 -8.42
CA LEU A 14 -5.83 12.44 -8.93
C LEU A 14 -6.79 11.87 -7.87
N LEU A 15 -6.38 10.83 -7.14
CA LEU A 15 -7.17 10.24 -6.06
C LEU A 15 -7.42 11.25 -4.94
N MET A 16 -6.37 11.96 -4.50
CA MET A 16 -6.51 12.99 -3.47
C MET A 16 -7.43 14.14 -3.93
N TRP A 17 -7.33 14.53 -5.20
CA TRP A 17 -8.21 15.55 -5.79
C TRP A 17 -9.68 15.09 -5.85
N ILE A 18 -9.94 13.87 -6.34
CA ILE A 18 -11.30 13.30 -6.39
C ILE A 18 -11.89 13.22 -4.97
N LEU A 19 -11.15 12.65 -4.03
CA LEU A 19 -11.57 12.53 -2.63
C LEU A 19 -11.88 13.90 -2.05
N TRP A 20 -11.01 14.89 -2.26
CA TRP A 20 -11.23 16.24 -1.76
C TRP A 20 -12.52 16.85 -2.34
N ASN A 21 -12.81 16.67 -3.63
CA ASN A 21 -14.00 17.24 -4.26
C ASN A 21 -15.31 16.59 -3.81
N ILE A 22 -15.32 15.27 -3.57
CA ILE A 22 -16.52 14.54 -3.15
C ILE A 22 -16.89 14.82 -1.68
N LEU A 23 -15.89 15.14 -0.83
CA LEU A 23 -16.14 15.40 0.58
C LEU A 23 -16.82 16.74 0.82
N LYS A 24 -17.89 16.70 1.62
CA LYS A 24 -18.48 17.89 2.24
C LYS A 24 -17.46 18.61 3.13
N SER A 25 -17.72 19.88 3.40
CA SER A 25 -16.96 20.66 4.39
C SER A 25 -16.90 19.91 5.73
N ASN A 26 -15.71 19.80 6.33
CA ASN A 26 -15.44 19.03 7.55
C ASN A 26 -15.70 17.49 7.44
N GLY A 27 -15.92 16.97 6.23
CA GLY A 27 -16.04 15.54 5.96
C GLY A 27 -14.74 14.80 6.29
N ALA A 28 -14.87 13.57 6.80
CA ALA A 28 -13.75 12.73 7.21
C ALA A 28 -13.38 11.70 6.14
N ILE A 29 -12.11 11.32 6.13
CA ILE A 29 -11.59 10.17 5.37
C ILE A 29 -10.86 9.22 6.29
N ALA A 30 -10.91 7.94 5.93
CA ALA A 30 -10.07 6.89 6.45
C ALA A 30 -9.40 6.19 5.27
N LEU A 31 -8.07 6.20 5.25
CA LEU A 31 -7.26 5.54 4.22
C LEU A 31 -6.41 4.48 4.89
N PHE A 32 -6.34 3.28 4.32
CA PHE A 32 -5.49 2.23 4.86
C PHE A 32 -4.93 1.31 3.78
N TRP A 33 -3.71 0.83 3.98
CA TRP A 33 -3.08 -0.19 3.15
C TRP A 33 -2.51 -1.30 4.00
N ASN A 34 -2.43 -2.50 3.42
CA ASN A 34 -1.70 -3.61 4.00
C ASN A 34 -0.33 -3.74 3.34
N HIS A 35 0.71 -3.85 4.15
CA HIS A 35 2.10 -4.08 3.76
C HIS A 35 2.54 -5.45 4.28
N PRO A 36 2.24 -6.56 3.57
CA PRO A 36 2.76 -7.87 3.95
C PRO A 36 4.28 -7.88 3.94
N PHE A 37 4.92 -8.68 4.78
CA PHE A 37 6.37 -8.81 4.80
C PHE A 37 6.77 -10.27 5.08
N PRO A 38 6.85 -11.12 4.05
CA PRO A 38 7.29 -12.52 4.17
C PRO A 38 8.82 -12.62 3.98
N ASN A 39 9.59 -11.75 4.63
CA ASN A 39 11.01 -11.60 4.34
C ASN A 39 11.89 -11.22 5.55
N ARG A 40 11.46 -11.51 6.78
CA ARG A 40 12.30 -11.31 7.97
C ARG A 40 13.50 -12.26 7.97
N GLN A 41 14.64 -11.80 8.48
CA GLN A 41 15.91 -12.55 8.43
C GLN A 41 16.04 -13.56 9.57
N ASP A 42 15.25 -13.42 10.63
CA ASP A 42 15.20 -14.26 11.81
C ASP A 42 14.12 -15.37 11.72
N ASP A 43 13.40 -15.46 10.59
CA ASP A 43 12.36 -16.46 10.36
C ASP A 43 12.77 -17.42 9.24
N ILE A 44 13.00 -18.69 9.57
CA ILE A 44 13.45 -19.73 8.63
C ILE A 44 12.54 -19.84 7.40
N THR A 45 11.23 -19.68 7.58
CA THR A 45 10.25 -19.75 6.49
C THR A 45 10.39 -18.58 5.52
N ASN A 46 10.84 -17.42 6.03
CA ASN A 46 11.09 -16.22 5.23
C ASN A 46 12.47 -16.30 4.55
N ILE A 47 13.46 -16.94 5.16
CA ILE A 47 14.78 -17.20 4.57
C ILE A 47 14.62 -18.11 3.34
N VAL A 48 13.93 -19.25 3.46
CA VAL A 48 13.71 -20.15 2.32
C VAL A 48 12.86 -19.49 1.24
N ASN A 49 11.82 -18.74 1.63
CA ASN A 49 11.02 -17.95 0.70
C ASN A 49 11.90 -16.97 -0.11
N ARG A 50 12.76 -16.21 0.57
CA ARG A 50 13.70 -15.28 -0.07
C ARG A 50 14.62 -15.99 -1.05
N SER A 51 15.16 -17.15 -0.69
CA SER A 51 16.06 -17.94 -1.54
C SER A 51 15.38 -18.29 -2.88
N ILE A 52 14.15 -18.80 -2.83
CA ILE A 52 13.37 -19.09 -4.04
C ILE A 52 13.08 -17.81 -4.83
N TYR A 53 12.65 -16.73 -4.18
CA TYR A 53 12.44 -15.46 -4.87
C TYR A 53 13.69 -14.97 -5.60
N ASN A 54 14.88 -15.09 -5.01
CA ASN A 54 16.14 -14.69 -5.63
C ASN A 54 16.49 -15.54 -6.86
N LYS A 55 16.16 -16.86 -6.85
CA LYS A 55 16.33 -17.75 -8.00
C LYS A 55 15.50 -17.33 -9.21
N TYR A 56 14.25 -16.93 -8.99
CA TYR A 56 13.31 -16.59 -10.07
C TYR A 56 13.26 -15.10 -10.40
N ARG A 57 13.74 -14.25 -9.50
CA ARG A 57 13.75 -12.79 -9.63
C ARG A 57 15.00 -12.21 -8.96
N THR A 58 16.03 -11.98 -9.74
CA THR A 58 17.16 -11.14 -9.33
C THR A 58 16.66 -9.72 -9.11
N SER A 59 16.66 -9.26 -7.87
CA SER A 59 16.40 -7.88 -7.52
C SER A 59 17.46 -7.40 -6.55
N ASP A 60 18.19 -6.37 -6.98
CA ASP A 60 19.25 -5.76 -6.16
C ASP A 60 18.68 -4.86 -5.06
N LYS A 61 17.34 -4.74 -4.97
CA LYS A 61 16.71 -3.87 -3.99
C LYS A 61 16.60 -4.57 -2.65
N GLU A 62 17.29 -4.03 -1.66
CA GLU A 62 17.11 -4.42 -0.28
C GLU A 62 15.63 -4.28 0.15
N MET A 63 15.08 -5.37 0.65
CA MET A 63 13.71 -5.44 1.13
C MET A 63 13.68 -5.13 2.61
N ARG A 64 13.15 -3.95 2.97
CA ARG A 64 12.88 -3.55 4.35
C ARG A 64 11.39 -3.60 4.67
N GLU A 65 11.08 -3.86 5.93
CA GLU A 65 9.71 -3.81 6.45
C GLU A 65 9.19 -2.36 6.47
N PHE A 66 7.88 -2.20 6.25
CA PHE A 66 7.22 -0.89 6.32
C PHE A 66 7.18 -0.41 7.78
N ASN A 67 7.45 0.87 8.02
CA ASN A 67 7.49 1.42 9.36
C ASN A 67 6.96 2.86 9.41
N GLU A 68 7.00 3.48 10.59
CA GLU A 68 6.45 4.81 10.86
C GLU A 68 7.08 5.89 9.97
N SER A 69 8.35 5.76 9.60
CA SER A 69 9.01 6.75 8.73
C SER A 69 8.40 6.78 7.32
N ASP A 70 7.80 5.68 6.87
CA ASP A 70 7.10 5.62 5.59
C ASP A 70 5.78 6.39 5.58
N CYS A 71 5.13 6.50 6.75
CA CYS A 71 3.87 7.22 6.90
C CYS A 71 4.00 8.70 6.56
N GLN A 72 5.17 9.29 6.80
CA GLN A 72 5.40 10.72 6.64
C GLN A 72 5.07 11.22 5.23
N LYS A 73 5.37 10.41 4.20
CA LYS A 73 5.07 10.79 2.81
C LYS A 73 3.57 10.98 2.57
N ARG A 74 2.73 10.14 3.19
CA ARG A 74 1.28 10.22 3.05
C ARG A 74 0.69 11.33 3.91
N ILE A 75 1.20 11.52 5.13
CA ILE A 75 0.82 12.64 6.01
C ILE A 75 1.07 13.97 5.29
N ASN A 76 2.28 14.17 4.77
CA ASN A 76 2.63 15.39 4.02
C ASN A 76 1.73 15.59 2.79
N GLY A 77 1.34 14.49 2.13
CA GLY A 77 0.37 14.52 1.03
C GLY A 77 -0.99 15.04 1.48
N LEU A 78 -1.55 14.48 2.55
CA LEU A 78 -2.83 14.92 3.13
C LEU A 78 -2.81 16.39 3.53
N GLU A 79 -1.73 16.84 4.17
CA GLU A 79 -1.56 18.26 4.54
C GLU A 79 -1.56 19.18 3.32
N ARG A 80 -0.79 18.81 2.28
CA ARG A 80 -0.69 19.58 1.03
C ARG A 80 -2.03 19.71 0.29
N PHE A 81 -2.89 18.69 0.38
CA PHE A 81 -4.22 18.71 -0.22
C PHE A 81 -5.28 19.40 0.66
N GLY A 82 -4.89 20.00 1.79
CA GLY A 82 -5.79 20.79 2.62
C GLY A 82 -6.64 19.98 3.59
N PHE A 83 -6.18 18.78 3.98
CA PHE A 83 -6.75 18.08 5.12
C PHE A 83 -6.21 18.64 6.45
N LYS A 84 -6.91 18.35 7.54
CA LYS A 84 -6.59 18.71 8.93
C LYS A 84 -6.92 17.53 9.86
N ASP A 85 -6.59 17.67 11.14
CA ASP A 85 -6.84 16.66 12.18
C ASP A 85 -6.28 15.28 11.79
N ILE A 86 -5.08 15.29 11.18
CA ILE A 86 -4.47 14.10 10.60
C ILE A 86 -3.91 13.23 11.72
N THR A 87 -4.35 11.97 11.76
CA THR A 87 -3.83 10.95 12.66
C THR A 87 -3.38 9.75 11.85
N SER A 88 -2.17 9.25 12.11
CA SER A 88 -1.68 7.99 11.56
C SER A 88 -1.51 6.95 12.65
N LYS A 89 -1.82 5.69 12.34
CA LYS A 89 -1.57 4.56 13.23
C LYS A 89 -1.13 3.33 12.44
N LEU A 90 -0.14 2.61 12.97
CA LEU A 90 0.25 1.30 12.46
C LEU A 90 -0.41 0.20 13.28
N TYR A 91 -0.81 -0.86 12.58
CA TYR A 91 -1.25 -2.10 13.18
C TYR A 91 -0.41 -3.24 12.62
N HIS A 92 -0.03 -4.18 13.48
CA HIS A 92 0.78 -5.32 13.09
C HIS A 92 -0.02 -6.60 13.25
N ARG A 93 0.14 -7.51 12.29
CA ARG A 93 -0.46 -8.84 12.35
C ARG A 93 0.54 -9.86 11.81
N LYS A 94 0.60 -11.02 12.48
CA LYS A 94 1.26 -12.21 11.93
C LYS A 94 0.19 -13.13 11.36
N ARG A 95 0.32 -13.50 10.09
CA ARG A 95 -0.42 -14.62 9.48
C ARG A 95 0.51 -15.81 9.34
N THR A 96 -0.01 -17.00 9.56
CA THR A 96 0.69 -18.25 9.27
C THR A 96 -0.17 -19.02 8.28
N LEU A 97 0.39 -19.30 7.11
CA LEU A 97 -0.31 -19.96 6.00
C LEU A 97 0.41 -21.27 5.68
N THR A 98 -0.33 -22.27 5.26
CA THR A 98 0.24 -23.45 4.60
C THR A 98 0.86 -23.06 3.25
N SER A 99 1.71 -23.94 2.68
CA SER A 99 2.28 -23.74 1.34
C SER A 99 1.20 -23.45 0.28
N ASN A 100 0.07 -24.18 0.34
CA ASN A 100 -1.01 -24.10 -0.63
C ASN A 100 -1.81 -22.80 -0.48
N GLU A 101 -2.07 -22.37 0.77
CA GLU A 101 -2.69 -21.07 1.05
C GLU A 101 -1.79 -19.92 0.62
N TYR A 102 -0.47 -20.05 0.77
CA TYR A 102 0.49 -19.05 0.30
C TYR A 102 0.46 -18.92 -1.23
N ILE A 103 0.49 -20.03 -1.96
CA ILE A 103 0.35 -20.02 -3.43
C ILE A 103 -0.99 -19.40 -3.85
N SER A 104 -2.07 -19.73 -3.14
CA SER A 104 -3.40 -19.16 -3.39
C SER A 104 -3.39 -17.64 -3.21
N LEU A 105 -2.73 -17.13 -2.16
CA LEU A 105 -2.53 -15.70 -1.94
C LEU A 105 -1.74 -15.05 -3.07
N LEU A 106 -0.65 -15.68 -3.52
CA LEU A 106 0.18 -15.15 -4.62
C LEU A 106 -0.62 -15.01 -5.92
N ASN A 107 -1.50 -15.97 -6.19
CA ASN A 107 -2.40 -15.96 -7.35
C ASN A 107 -3.42 -14.81 -7.35
N MET A 108 -3.63 -14.13 -6.21
CA MET A 108 -4.44 -12.93 -6.14
C MET A 108 -3.71 -11.66 -6.61
N TYR A 109 -2.37 -11.68 -6.67
CA TYR A 109 -1.59 -10.53 -7.11
C TYR A 109 -1.46 -10.46 -8.63
N SER A 110 -1.80 -9.29 -9.21
CA SER A 110 -1.80 -9.07 -10.65
C SER A 110 -0.47 -9.39 -11.31
N ASP A 111 0.64 -8.89 -10.75
CA ASP A 111 1.95 -9.05 -11.39
C ASP A 111 2.51 -10.46 -11.23
N TYR A 112 1.97 -11.22 -10.26
CA TYR A 112 2.23 -12.65 -10.17
C TYR A 112 1.46 -13.43 -11.25
N ARG A 113 0.19 -13.08 -11.47
CA ARG A 113 -0.61 -13.67 -12.57
C ARG A 113 -0.06 -13.33 -13.96
N ALA A 114 0.66 -12.22 -14.11
CA ALA A 114 1.26 -11.80 -15.36
C ALA A 114 2.56 -12.55 -15.72
N LEU A 115 3.07 -13.42 -14.84
CA LEU A 115 4.25 -14.24 -15.15
C LEU A 115 3.98 -15.24 -16.28
N PRO A 116 5.00 -15.58 -17.10
CA PRO A 116 4.90 -16.72 -18.01
C PRO A 116 4.51 -18.00 -17.26
N VAL A 117 3.59 -18.78 -17.83
CA VAL A 117 3.00 -19.96 -17.17
C VAL A 117 4.06 -20.94 -16.69
N GLU A 118 5.08 -21.22 -17.50
CA GLU A 118 6.15 -22.14 -17.14
C GLU A 118 6.99 -21.64 -15.95
N VAL A 119 7.39 -20.36 -15.97
CA VAL A 119 8.13 -19.73 -14.87
C VAL A 119 7.29 -19.75 -13.59
N LYS A 120 5.99 -19.47 -13.71
CA LYS A 120 5.05 -19.50 -12.60
C LYS A 120 4.93 -20.90 -12.00
N ASN A 121 4.68 -21.92 -12.82
CA ASN A 121 4.52 -23.31 -12.36
C ASN A 121 5.79 -23.81 -11.65
N ASN A 122 6.96 -23.57 -12.25
CA ASN A 122 8.23 -23.95 -11.63
C ASN A 122 8.44 -23.22 -10.30
N PHE A 123 8.11 -21.92 -10.24
CA PHE A 123 8.17 -21.17 -8.98
C PHE A 123 7.22 -21.75 -7.93
N GLU A 124 5.97 -22.10 -8.29
CA GLU A 124 4.98 -22.64 -7.36
C GLU A 124 5.42 -24.00 -6.78
N ILE A 125 6.03 -24.86 -7.60
CA ILE A 125 6.60 -26.14 -7.15
C ILE A 125 7.75 -25.89 -6.18
N ASP A 126 8.71 -25.06 -6.57
CA ASP A 126 9.92 -24.80 -5.77
C ASP A 126 9.58 -24.15 -4.43
N ILE A 127 8.70 -23.14 -4.42
CA ILE A 127 8.32 -22.45 -3.18
C ILE A 127 7.53 -23.37 -2.25
N LYS A 128 6.68 -24.24 -2.82
CA LYS A 128 5.95 -25.23 -2.02
C LYS A 128 6.90 -26.19 -1.33
N ASN A 129 7.80 -26.81 -2.09
CA ASN A 129 8.76 -27.77 -1.55
C ASN A 129 9.63 -27.13 -0.47
N ALA A 130 10.17 -25.93 -0.73
CA ALA A 130 11.01 -25.22 0.22
C ALA A 130 10.29 -24.87 1.54
N ILE A 131 9.00 -24.50 1.48
CA ILE A 131 8.20 -24.24 2.68
C ILE A 131 7.86 -25.55 3.41
N ASP A 132 7.55 -26.62 2.68
CA ASP A 132 7.23 -27.94 3.24
C ASP A 132 8.41 -28.55 4.01
N GLU A 133 9.63 -28.42 3.48
CA GLU A 133 10.86 -28.88 4.12
C GLU A 133 11.12 -28.24 5.49
N VAL A 134 10.65 -27.00 5.71
CA VAL A 134 10.83 -26.27 6.98
C VAL A 134 9.59 -26.25 7.87
N GLY A 135 8.63 -27.15 7.62
CA GLY A 135 7.45 -27.35 8.46
C GLY A 135 6.10 -27.03 7.81
N GLY A 136 6.06 -26.83 6.49
CA GLY A 136 4.81 -26.71 5.71
C GLY A 136 4.02 -25.44 5.92
N LYS A 137 4.58 -24.46 6.63
CA LYS A 137 3.94 -23.19 6.94
C LYS A 137 4.88 -22.03 6.73
N ILE A 138 4.36 -20.90 6.27
CA ILE A 138 5.08 -19.64 6.12
C ILE A 138 4.42 -18.54 6.95
N ASN A 139 5.25 -17.72 7.58
CA ASN A 139 4.80 -16.54 8.29
C ASN A 139 4.83 -15.30 7.39
N ILE A 140 3.76 -14.52 7.43
CA ILE A 140 3.67 -13.20 6.81
C ILE A 140 3.46 -12.16 7.91
N TYR A 141 4.35 -11.19 7.96
CA TYR A 141 4.29 -10.09 8.91
C TYR A 141 3.62 -8.89 8.22
N ASP A 142 2.33 -8.72 8.44
CA ASP A 142 1.56 -7.60 7.89
C ASP A 142 1.74 -6.35 8.76
N THR A 143 2.07 -5.23 8.11
CA THR A 143 1.95 -3.90 8.70
C THR A 143 0.84 -3.14 7.97
N ILE A 144 -0.18 -2.74 8.70
CA ILE A 144 -1.33 -2.01 8.16
C ILE A 144 -1.18 -0.55 8.58
N ASP A 145 -1.09 0.36 7.61
CA ASP A 145 -1.07 1.80 7.88
C ASP A 145 -2.51 2.35 7.81
N LEU A 146 -2.91 3.15 8.80
CA LEU A 146 -4.20 3.84 8.85
C LEU A 146 -3.97 5.34 8.95
N TYR A 147 -4.66 6.11 8.11
CA TYR A 147 -4.70 7.57 8.16
C TYR A 147 -6.14 8.04 8.29
N LEU A 148 -6.40 8.82 9.33
CA LEU A 148 -7.65 9.53 9.52
C LEU A 148 -7.40 11.02 9.31
N ALA A 149 -8.27 11.69 8.57
CA ALA A 149 -8.17 13.13 8.37
C ALA A 149 -9.53 13.75 8.05
N ARG A 150 -9.63 15.07 8.20
CA ARG A 150 -10.83 15.85 7.82
C ARG A 150 -10.50 16.88 6.76
N LYS A 151 -11.42 17.07 5.80
CA LYS A 151 -11.34 18.19 4.86
C LYS A 151 -11.47 19.49 5.65
N ARG A 152 -10.55 20.44 5.46
CA ARG A 152 -10.67 21.77 6.08
C ARG A 152 -11.99 22.41 5.69
N GLN A 153 -12.57 23.15 6.64
CA GLN A 153 -13.76 23.91 6.37
C GLN A 153 -13.44 24.98 5.33
N ILE A 154 -14.15 24.95 4.20
CA ILE A 154 -14.10 26.07 3.26
C ILE A 154 -14.96 27.15 3.91
N LEU A 155 -14.31 28.12 4.56
CA LEU A 155 -14.99 29.35 4.97
C LEU A 155 -15.48 30.02 3.69
N ASN A 156 -16.77 30.36 3.63
CA ASN A 156 -17.35 31.15 2.53
C ASN A 156 -16.82 32.60 2.60
N LEU A 157 -15.53 32.78 2.35
CA LEU A 157 -14.95 34.09 2.09
C LEU A 157 -14.99 34.27 0.56
N GLN A 158 -16.00 35.04 0.13
CA GLN A 158 -16.29 35.51 -1.23
C GLN A 158 -17.21 34.66 -2.13
N ARG A 159 -18.51 34.63 -1.77
CA ARG A 159 -19.53 35.20 -2.67
C ARG A 159 -19.68 36.69 -2.33
N ARG A 160 -18.68 37.52 -2.65
CA ARG A 160 -18.80 38.99 -2.60
C ARG A 160 -18.77 39.48 -4.05
N SER A 161 -19.95 39.87 -4.52
CA SER A 161 -20.29 40.74 -5.66
C SER A 161 -19.32 40.78 -6.87
N TYR A 162 -19.61 39.97 -7.89
CA TYR A 162 -19.57 40.48 -9.27
C TYR A 162 -20.94 41.08 -9.59
N ASN A 163 -21.24 42.22 -8.98
CA ASN A 163 -22.38 43.08 -9.31
C ASN A 163 -21.90 44.49 -8.95
N GLY A 164 -21.37 45.21 -9.93
CA GLY A 164 -20.97 46.60 -9.72
C GLY A 164 -19.80 47.06 -10.56
N ILE A 165 -19.88 46.96 -11.89
CA ILE A 165 -19.30 47.99 -12.78
C ILE A 165 -20.26 48.16 -13.96
N MET A 166 -21.28 49.00 -13.74
CA MET A 166 -21.94 49.78 -14.79
C MET A 166 -22.34 51.11 -14.13
N GLY A 167 -21.77 52.22 -14.60
CA GLY A 167 -22.25 53.57 -14.32
C GLY A 167 -21.23 54.54 -13.71
N CYS A 168 -20.99 55.63 -14.45
CA CYS A 168 -20.22 56.86 -14.14
C CYS A 168 -18.69 56.67 -14.24
N ILE A 169 -17.97 57.33 -15.14
CA ILE A 169 -18.06 58.70 -15.68
C ILE A 169 -17.78 58.67 -17.20
#